data_AF-A0A643FHY7-F1
#
_entry.id   AF-A0A643FHY7-F1
#
_cell.length_a   1.000
_cell.length_b   1.000
_cell.length_c   1.000
_cell.angle_alpha   90.00
_cell.angle_beta   90.00
_cell.angle_gamma   90.00
#
_symmetry.space_group_name_H-M   'P 1'
#
loop_
_entity.id
_entity.type
_entity.pdbx_description
1 polymer ?
#
loop_
_entity_poly.entity_id
_entity_poly.type
_entity_poly.pdbx_seq_one_letter_code
_entity_poly.pdbx_strand_id
1 'polypeptide(L)'
;MLTLAQLPRLDELLQRLTEAAHARPLGEVRLTPEQELRVLPTSPLGLLGGGRPQLRIGLPLLMGLDGPQFAALLAREMHGLRRGSLASWMAHWRQRWHGLLAERLPPAPGPRATGWGLLLWHRLARVFLLRALVSERLNGPAADAWAARWTGATGQRILADALIARAVQARYLSQQFWPQVWAAARSERRPNAHPMRDLRVLMRQSLRHPEAPQWAQDALRTPAAADAPDFSLRVRVQALVEKLSPLTVPAVSAGEILLGQALPRLADALDSAWQTQQADTWLQRHQIWRQQAQWLDELNAADADGPLEKSEALFQGRLTQALGTPAEAAAAWRRVIDRHAAPAEARLGLARALLAGVPPVEPLTCQPELLPEQAEALRLLQTLADEGRASATYAETLAADPRWRVPAARLLIQQLSLREDFAALQAARVRLRALEDEAQAALTVLHDCQGEQKFLPGGLPTRVLRPVLALLQGEHAVGRAWHWRKTSTMAKGWALHLLVIERSRTLVQPDPQVWGPELARQLAEALPLDWCVIDLAHPEWKPLDRADLVQQFRADDAQCIHTGLARKA
;
A
#
# COMPACT_ATOMS: atom_id res chain seq x y z
N MET A 1 7.00 -28.79 -5.55
CA MET A 1 5.75 -29.53 -5.23
C MET A 1 6.13 -30.74 -4.39
N LEU A 2 5.45 -30.99 -3.27
CA LEU A 2 5.67 -32.19 -2.45
C LEU A 2 4.36 -32.99 -2.37
N THR A 3 4.49 -34.30 -2.38
CA THR A 3 3.39 -35.21 -2.05
C THR A 3 3.29 -35.35 -0.53
N LEU A 4 2.07 -35.47 0.01
CA LEU A 4 1.83 -35.65 1.45
C LEU A 4 2.56 -36.86 2.04
N ALA A 5 2.83 -37.88 1.23
CA ALA A 5 3.64 -39.04 1.59
C ALA A 5 5.06 -38.69 2.08
N GLN A 6 5.60 -37.53 1.70
CA GLN A 6 6.92 -37.06 2.15
C GLN A 6 6.86 -36.29 3.49
N LEU A 7 5.66 -36.07 4.04
CA LEU A 7 5.40 -35.28 5.25
C LEU A 7 4.46 -36.05 6.20
N PRO A 8 4.90 -37.20 6.76
CA PRO A 8 4.03 -38.17 7.42
C PRO A 8 3.26 -37.61 8.61
N ARG A 9 3.89 -36.74 9.43
CA ARG A 9 3.23 -36.13 10.59
C ARG A 9 2.16 -35.10 10.20
N LEU A 10 2.38 -34.38 9.10
CA LEU A 10 1.39 -33.46 8.57
C LEU A 10 0.21 -34.23 7.96
N ASP A 11 0.49 -35.31 7.23
CA ASP A 11 -0.53 -36.18 6.66
C ASP A 11 -1.40 -36.82 7.76
N GLU A 12 -0.80 -37.36 8.82
CA GLU A 12 -1.52 -37.91 9.97
C GLU A 12 -2.44 -36.88 10.64
N LEU A 13 -1.94 -35.65 10.85
CA LEU A 13 -2.74 -34.55 11.40
C LEU A 13 -3.93 -34.21 10.49
N LEU A 14 -3.71 -34.14 9.18
CA LEU A 14 -4.76 -33.85 8.19
C LEU A 14 -5.80 -34.96 8.11
N GLN A 15 -5.39 -36.23 8.19
CA GLN A 15 -6.30 -37.37 8.20
C GLN A 15 -7.21 -37.33 9.43
N ARG A 16 -6.63 -37.17 10.63
CA ARG A 16 -7.39 -37.04 11.88
C ARG A 16 -8.41 -35.89 11.84
N LEU A 17 -8.01 -34.75 11.29
CA LEU A 17 -8.90 -33.60 11.13
C LEU A 17 -9.99 -33.83 10.08
N THR A 18 -9.65 -34.47 8.97
CA THR A 18 -10.61 -34.80 7.90
C THR A 18 -11.69 -35.76 8.41
N GLU A 19 -11.28 -36.77 9.19
CA GLU A 19 -12.18 -37.73 9.85
C GLU A 19 -13.06 -37.04 10.89
N ALA A 20 -12.46 -36.28 11.82
CA ALA A 20 -13.18 -35.59 12.88
C ALA A 20 -14.18 -34.53 12.36
N ALA A 21 -13.84 -33.86 11.25
CA ALA A 21 -14.71 -32.88 10.62
C ALA A 21 -15.77 -33.52 9.69
N HIS A 22 -15.74 -34.84 9.47
CA HIS A 22 -16.47 -35.52 8.40
C HIS A 22 -16.33 -34.77 7.05
N ALA A 23 -15.11 -34.30 6.77
CA ALA A 23 -14.82 -33.45 5.64
C ALA A 23 -14.70 -34.26 4.35
N ARG A 24 -14.60 -33.56 3.22
CA ARG A 24 -14.17 -34.18 1.97
C ARG A 24 -12.65 -34.39 1.99
N PRO A 25 -12.14 -35.46 1.36
CA PRO A 25 -10.70 -35.67 1.26
C PRO A 25 -10.05 -34.49 0.54
N LEU A 26 -8.94 -34.01 1.11
CA LEU A 26 -8.11 -32.99 0.50
C LEU A 26 -7.45 -33.53 -0.78
N GLY A 27 -7.18 -32.63 -1.71
CA GLY A 27 -6.48 -32.91 -2.96
C GLY A 27 -4.99 -32.73 -2.76
N GLU A 28 -4.51 -31.52 -3.06
CA GLU A 28 -3.11 -31.15 -2.93
C GLU A 28 -2.88 -30.27 -1.70
N VAL A 29 -1.70 -30.40 -1.08
CA VAL A 29 -1.20 -29.45 -0.08
C VAL A 29 -0.04 -28.67 -0.69
N ARG A 30 -0.15 -27.34 -0.70
CA ARG A 30 0.87 -26.43 -1.22
C ARG A 30 1.43 -25.58 -0.10
N LEU A 31 2.76 -25.62 0.04
CA LEU A 31 3.47 -24.67 0.89
C LEU A 31 3.71 -23.38 0.13
N THR A 32 3.55 -22.26 0.81
CA THR A 32 3.68 -20.93 0.22
C THR A 32 4.52 -20.01 1.10
N PRO A 33 5.17 -18.96 0.54
CA PRO A 33 5.94 -18.01 1.33
C PRO A 33 5.06 -17.00 2.07
N GLU A 34 3.77 -16.89 1.76
CA GLU A 34 2.84 -15.99 2.47
C GLU A 34 2.40 -16.56 3.83
N GLN A 35 2.08 -15.69 4.78
CA GLN A 35 1.55 -16.11 6.10
C GLN A 35 0.04 -16.46 6.01
N GLU A 36 -0.29 -17.46 5.22
CA GLU A 36 -1.66 -17.89 4.97
C GLU A 36 -1.96 -19.31 5.49
N LEU A 37 -3.23 -19.57 5.72
CA LEU A 37 -3.76 -20.92 5.92
C LEU A 37 -5.16 -20.89 5.36
N ARG A 38 -5.35 -21.52 4.20
CA ARG A 38 -6.61 -21.43 3.46
C ARG A 38 -6.87 -22.70 2.68
N VAL A 39 -8.14 -23.05 2.57
CA VAL A 39 -8.60 -24.10 1.67
C VAL A 39 -9.21 -23.48 0.42
N LEU A 40 -8.74 -23.89 -0.76
CA LEU A 40 -9.16 -23.38 -2.07
C LEU A 40 -9.90 -24.44 -2.91
N PRO A 41 -10.85 -24.02 -3.77
CA PRO A 41 -11.42 -24.86 -4.82
C PRO A 41 -10.38 -25.28 -5.87
N THR A 42 -10.47 -26.51 -6.39
CA THR A 42 -9.66 -26.98 -7.54
C THR A 42 -10.42 -27.09 -8.85
N SER A 43 -11.75 -27.29 -8.83
CA SER A 43 -12.57 -27.54 -10.04
C SER A 43 -13.49 -26.36 -10.39
N PRO A 44 -13.72 -26.11 -11.70
CA PRO A 44 -14.60 -25.04 -12.14
C PRO A 44 -16.08 -25.22 -11.80
N LEU A 45 -16.50 -26.48 -11.60
CA LEU A 45 -17.86 -26.89 -11.25
C LEU A 45 -18.07 -26.97 -9.72
N GLY A 46 -17.10 -26.48 -8.93
CA GLY A 46 -17.16 -26.37 -7.48
C GLY A 46 -17.26 -27.70 -6.74
N LEU A 47 -17.86 -27.68 -5.55
CA LEU A 47 -18.14 -28.87 -4.72
C LEU A 47 -19.09 -29.89 -5.40
N LEU A 48 -19.66 -29.60 -6.57
CA LEU A 48 -20.47 -30.55 -7.34
C LEU A 48 -19.63 -31.30 -8.40
N GLY A 49 -18.49 -30.73 -8.81
CA GLY A 49 -17.67 -31.23 -9.92
C GLY A 49 -16.58 -32.24 -9.57
N GLY A 50 -16.72 -32.99 -8.46
CA GLY A 50 -15.78 -34.06 -8.07
C GLY A 50 -14.34 -33.64 -7.69
N GLY A 51 -13.98 -32.36 -7.82
CA GLY A 51 -12.64 -31.86 -7.49
C GLY A 51 -12.37 -31.86 -5.98
N ARG A 52 -11.17 -32.32 -5.60
CA ARG A 52 -10.72 -32.30 -4.19
C ARG A 52 -10.13 -30.93 -3.84
N PRO A 53 -10.56 -30.28 -2.74
CA PRO A 53 -10.06 -28.97 -2.36
C PRO A 53 -8.55 -28.97 -2.09
N GLN A 54 -7.87 -27.87 -2.41
CA GLN A 54 -6.43 -27.69 -2.17
C GLN A 54 -6.19 -26.90 -0.89
N LEU A 55 -5.27 -27.37 -0.04
CA LEU A 55 -4.87 -26.66 1.17
C LEU A 55 -3.58 -25.87 0.90
N ARG A 56 -3.61 -24.56 1.13
CA ARG A 56 -2.42 -23.70 1.12
C ARG A 56 -1.98 -23.42 2.54
N ILE A 57 -0.73 -23.74 2.84
CA ILE A 57 -0.12 -23.53 4.15
C ILE A 57 1.10 -22.64 3.98
N GLY A 58 1.05 -21.48 4.60
CA GLY A 58 2.18 -20.58 4.72
C GLY A 58 3.29 -21.20 5.54
N LEU A 59 4.47 -21.32 4.95
CA LEU A 59 5.63 -21.80 5.67
C LEU A 59 6.00 -20.89 6.87
N PRO A 60 5.87 -19.55 6.80
CA PRO A 60 6.05 -18.69 7.97
C PRO A 60 5.08 -19.03 9.12
N LEU A 61 3.84 -19.44 8.83
CA LEU A 61 2.88 -19.79 9.87
C LEU A 61 3.33 -21.04 10.65
N LEU A 62 3.87 -22.04 9.94
CA LEU A 62 4.45 -23.23 10.55
C LEU A 62 5.70 -22.92 11.39
N MET A 63 6.53 -21.97 10.94
CA MET A 63 7.73 -21.57 11.67
C MET A 63 7.39 -20.73 12.92
N GLY A 64 6.30 -19.97 12.89
CA GLY A 64 5.93 -19.02 13.94
C GLY A 64 5.13 -19.59 15.11
N LEU A 65 4.39 -20.67 14.89
CA LEU A 65 3.48 -21.25 15.89
C LEU A 65 4.04 -22.56 16.45
N ASP A 66 3.58 -22.99 17.62
CA ASP A 66 3.79 -24.38 18.06
C ASP A 66 2.79 -25.35 17.38
N GLY A 67 3.02 -26.65 17.57
CA GLY A 67 2.18 -27.71 17.00
C GLY A 67 0.69 -27.56 17.37
N PRO A 68 0.32 -27.43 18.66
CA PRO A 68 -1.07 -27.25 19.08
C PRO A 68 -1.74 -25.99 18.51
N GLN A 69 -1.05 -24.85 18.51
CA GLN A 69 -1.57 -23.59 17.94
C GLN A 69 -1.83 -23.74 16.44
N PHE A 70 -0.89 -24.30 15.70
CA PHE A 70 -1.08 -24.56 14.28
C PHE A 70 -2.23 -25.54 14.02
N ALA A 71 -2.32 -26.62 14.80
CA ALA A 71 -3.38 -27.60 14.70
C ALA A 71 -4.77 -26.98 14.98
N ALA A 72 -4.88 -26.05 15.95
CA ALA A 72 -6.11 -25.31 16.22
C ALA A 72 -6.55 -24.45 15.02
N LEU A 73 -5.61 -23.70 14.42
CA LEU A 73 -5.91 -22.89 13.23
C LEU A 73 -6.28 -23.76 12.03
N LEU A 74 -5.59 -24.88 11.84
CA LEU A 74 -5.90 -25.84 10.78
C LEU A 74 -7.27 -26.49 10.99
N ALA A 75 -7.60 -26.88 12.22
CA ALA A 75 -8.92 -27.41 12.58
C ALA A 75 -10.02 -26.42 12.20
N ARG A 76 -9.84 -25.14 12.52
CA ARG A 76 -10.79 -24.08 12.15
C ARG A 76 -11.01 -24.01 10.64
N GLU A 77 -9.95 -23.99 9.84
CA GLU A 77 -10.07 -23.94 8.37
C GLU A 77 -10.72 -25.23 7.81
N MET A 78 -10.43 -26.38 8.42
CA MET A 78 -11.03 -27.67 8.06
C MET A 78 -12.53 -27.74 8.39
N HIS A 79 -13.01 -26.98 9.37
CA HIS A 79 -14.45 -26.85 9.64
C HIS A 79 -15.22 -26.38 8.39
N GLY A 80 -14.60 -25.51 7.59
CA GLY A 80 -15.14 -25.04 6.32
C GLY A 80 -15.36 -26.14 5.28
N LEU A 81 -14.79 -27.35 5.45
CA LEU A 81 -14.91 -28.48 4.53
C LEU A 81 -15.94 -29.53 4.92
N ARG A 82 -16.69 -29.29 6.01
CA ARG A 82 -17.71 -30.21 6.48
C ARG A 82 -18.77 -30.47 5.42
N ARG A 83 -19.08 -31.74 5.17
CA ARG A 83 -20.10 -32.14 4.19
C ARG A 83 -21.49 -31.60 4.57
N GLY A 84 -22.28 -31.22 3.58
CA GLY A 84 -23.67 -30.76 3.76
C GLY A 84 -23.84 -29.36 4.34
N SER A 85 -22.76 -28.61 4.56
CA SER A 85 -22.83 -27.23 5.07
C SER A 85 -23.14 -26.23 3.94
N LEU A 86 -24.32 -25.60 4.00
CA LEU A 86 -24.72 -24.50 3.11
C LEU A 86 -23.74 -23.32 3.20
N ALA A 87 -23.24 -23.02 4.39
CA ALA A 87 -22.26 -21.97 4.63
C ALA A 87 -20.93 -22.24 3.90
N SER A 88 -20.43 -23.47 4.02
CA SER A 88 -19.23 -23.94 3.33
C SER A 88 -19.39 -23.89 1.81
N TRP A 89 -20.59 -24.25 1.32
CA TRP A 89 -20.92 -24.16 -0.10
C TRP A 89 -20.96 -22.70 -0.59
N MET A 90 -21.60 -21.79 0.15
CA MET A 90 -21.62 -20.36 -0.18
C MET A 90 -20.23 -19.74 -0.14
N ALA A 91 -19.41 -20.09 0.87
CA ALA A 91 -18.04 -19.60 1.00
C ALA A 91 -17.16 -20.00 -0.20
N HIS A 92 -17.28 -21.28 -0.58
CA HIS A 92 -16.59 -21.84 -1.74
C HIS A 92 -16.97 -21.11 -3.04
N TRP A 93 -18.26 -20.84 -3.24
CA TRP A 93 -18.71 -20.06 -4.38
C TRP A 93 -18.22 -18.61 -4.30
N ARG A 94 -18.29 -17.96 -3.14
CA ARG A 94 -17.81 -16.59 -2.98
C ARG A 94 -16.35 -16.46 -3.38
N GLN A 95 -15.47 -17.31 -2.87
CA GLN A 95 -14.04 -17.28 -3.21
C GLN A 95 -13.79 -17.43 -4.72
N ARG A 96 -14.57 -18.29 -5.38
CA ARG A 96 -14.48 -18.51 -6.83
C ARG A 96 -14.97 -17.30 -7.64
N TRP A 97 -16.12 -16.76 -7.27
CA TRP A 97 -16.74 -15.62 -7.96
C TRP A 97 -15.97 -14.32 -7.72
N HIS A 98 -15.36 -14.15 -6.55
CA HIS A 98 -14.53 -12.99 -6.25
C HIS A 98 -13.33 -12.91 -7.21
N GLY A 99 -12.66 -14.03 -7.50
CA GLY A 99 -11.58 -14.08 -8.50
C GLY A 99 -12.06 -13.74 -9.91
N LEU A 100 -13.22 -14.27 -10.33
CA LEU A 100 -13.77 -13.99 -11.66
C LEU A 100 -14.24 -12.54 -11.84
N LEU A 101 -14.81 -11.92 -10.80
CA LEU A 101 -15.27 -10.54 -10.83
C LEU A 101 -14.13 -9.53 -10.69
N ALA A 102 -13.07 -9.89 -9.95
CA ALA A 102 -11.88 -9.04 -9.79
C ALA A 102 -10.95 -9.06 -11.02
N GLU A 103 -10.81 -10.21 -11.69
CA GLU A 103 -9.87 -10.37 -12.81
C GLU A 103 -10.48 -10.16 -14.20
N ARG A 104 -11.81 -10.25 -14.37
CA ARG A 104 -12.43 -10.36 -15.71
C ARG A 104 -13.60 -9.44 -16.00
N LEU A 105 -14.06 -8.62 -15.06
CA LEU A 105 -15.13 -7.66 -15.36
C LEU A 105 -14.61 -6.22 -15.25
N PRO A 106 -14.68 -5.42 -16.33
CA PRO A 106 -14.40 -3.99 -16.23
C PRO A 106 -15.36 -3.33 -15.21
N PRO A 107 -14.95 -2.22 -14.57
CA PRO A 107 -15.87 -1.41 -13.77
C PRO A 107 -17.11 -1.14 -14.62
N ALA A 108 -18.29 -1.39 -14.02
CA ALA A 108 -19.60 -1.44 -14.66
C ALA A 108 -19.65 -0.80 -16.07
N PRO A 109 -19.92 -1.57 -17.14
CA PRO A 109 -20.00 -1.00 -18.48
C PRO A 109 -21.02 0.13 -18.50
N GLY A 110 -20.65 1.24 -19.15
CA GLY A 110 -21.52 2.42 -19.26
C GLY A 110 -22.90 2.08 -19.84
N PRO A 111 -23.91 2.95 -19.62
CA PRO A 111 -25.31 2.66 -19.91
C PRO A 111 -25.64 2.36 -21.38
N ARG A 112 -24.67 2.43 -22.30
CA ARG A 112 -24.88 2.32 -23.75
C ARG A 112 -24.39 1.03 -24.39
N ALA A 113 -23.73 0.11 -23.66
CA ALA A 113 -23.09 -1.07 -24.27
C ALA A 113 -23.47 -2.45 -23.70
N THR A 114 -24.52 -2.57 -22.88
CA THR A 114 -24.82 -3.84 -22.20
C THR A 114 -26.30 -4.19 -22.16
N GLY A 115 -26.64 -5.40 -22.60
CA GLY A 115 -27.99 -5.94 -22.45
C GLY A 115 -28.40 -6.04 -20.98
N TRP A 116 -29.66 -5.74 -20.70
CA TRP A 116 -30.29 -5.81 -19.37
C TRP A 116 -29.97 -7.08 -18.58
N GLY A 117 -29.77 -8.21 -19.27
CA GLY A 117 -29.37 -9.48 -18.67
C GLY A 117 -28.02 -9.43 -17.94
N LEU A 118 -27.01 -8.73 -18.48
CA LEU A 118 -25.69 -8.65 -17.83
C LEU A 118 -25.73 -7.74 -16.61
N LEU A 119 -26.47 -6.63 -16.67
CA LEU A 119 -26.69 -5.74 -15.53
C LEU A 119 -27.46 -6.45 -14.40
N LEU A 120 -28.53 -7.17 -14.74
CA LEU A 120 -29.30 -7.97 -13.79
C LEU A 120 -28.43 -9.06 -13.16
N TRP A 121 -27.67 -9.79 -13.98
CA TRP A 121 -26.75 -10.82 -13.51
C TRP A 121 -25.67 -10.26 -12.58
N HIS A 122 -25.05 -9.12 -12.93
CA HIS A 122 -24.03 -8.49 -12.09
C HIS A 122 -24.61 -8.00 -10.75
N ARG A 123 -25.83 -7.44 -10.75
CA ARG A 123 -26.55 -7.08 -9.53
C ARG A 123 -26.82 -8.30 -8.66
N LEU A 124 -27.32 -9.39 -9.24
CA LEU A 124 -27.59 -10.63 -8.52
C LEU A 124 -26.30 -11.27 -7.97
N ALA A 125 -25.22 -11.26 -8.75
CA ALA A 125 -23.91 -11.76 -8.33
C ALA A 125 -23.36 -10.97 -7.13
N ARG A 126 -23.46 -9.63 -7.14
CA ARG A 126 -23.08 -8.79 -5.99
C ARG A 126 -23.89 -9.10 -4.74
N VAL A 127 -25.22 -9.21 -4.87
CA VAL A 127 -26.10 -9.57 -3.74
C VAL A 127 -25.74 -10.95 -3.18
N PHE A 128 -25.47 -11.92 -4.06
CA PHE A 128 -25.04 -13.25 -3.65
C PHE A 128 -23.70 -13.21 -2.91
N LEU A 129 -22.69 -12.51 -3.45
CA LEU A 129 -21.37 -12.37 -2.80
C LEU A 129 -21.47 -11.75 -1.41
N LEU A 130 -22.29 -10.71 -1.25
CA LEU A 130 -22.51 -10.06 0.04
C LEU A 130 -23.20 -11.01 1.02
N ARG A 131 -24.23 -11.74 0.59
CA ARG A 131 -24.92 -12.73 1.44
C ARG A 131 -23.99 -13.88 1.84
N ALA A 132 -23.16 -14.36 0.92
CA ALA A 132 -22.17 -15.39 1.20
C ALA A 132 -21.13 -14.91 2.22
N LEU A 133 -20.66 -13.66 2.08
CA LEU A 133 -19.72 -13.04 3.03
C LEU A 133 -20.31 -12.95 4.43
N VAL A 134 -21.55 -12.47 4.54
CA VAL A 134 -22.27 -12.39 5.82
C VAL A 134 -22.43 -13.80 6.41
N SER A 135 -22.77 -14.78 5.58
CA SER A 135 -22.90 -16.16 6.03
C SER A 135 -21.58 -16.73 6.57
N GLU A 136 -20.45 -16.51 5.89
CA GLU A 136 -19.12 -16.89 6.39
C GLU A 136 -18.85 -16.27 7.76
N ARG A 137 -19.10 -14.97 7.89
CA ARG A 137 -18.88 -14.23 9.13
C ARG A 137 -19.69 -14.80 10.29
N LEU A 138 -20.96 -15.13 10.05
CA LEU A 138 -21.84 -15.73 11.05
C LEU A 138 -21.44 -17.17 11.42
N ASN A 139 -20.75 -17.90 10.53
CA ASN A 139 -20.24 -19.24 10.82
C ASN A 139 -18.85 -19.24 11.48
N GLY A 140 -18.14 -18.12 11.44
CA GLY A 140 -16.83 -17.93 12.08
C GLY A 140 -16.79 -18.38 13.55
N PRO A 141 -17.75 -17.99 14.42
CA PRO A 141 -17.78 -18.44 15.82
C PRO A 141 -17.98 -19.95 15.98
N ALA A 142 -18.79 -20.59 15.13
CA ALA A 142 -19.00 -22.04 15.17
C ALA A 142 -17.72 -22.80 14.77
N ALA A 143 -16.97 -22.26 13.80
CA ALA A 143 -15.67 -22.81 13.41
C ALA A 143 -14.63 -22.65 14.54
N ASP A 144 -14.58 -21.50 15.21
CA ASP A 144 -13.71 -21.27 16.37
C ASP A 144 -14.06 -22.23 17.53
N ALA A 145 -15.34 -22.37 17.86
CA ALA A 145 -15.80 -23.28 18.91
C ALA A 145 -15.54 -24.76 18.58
N TRP A 146 -15.65 -25.15 17.30
CA TRP A 146 -15.31 -26.50 16.87
C TRP A 146 -13.81 -26.78 17.00
N ALA A 147 -12.97 -25.87 16.49
CA ALA A 147 -11.52 -25.99 16.56
C ALA A 147 -11.03 -26.07 18.01
N ALA A 148 -11.53 -25.19 18.88
CA ALA A 148 -11.22 -25.19 20.30
C ALA A 148 -11.58 -26.53 20.97
N ARG A 149 -12.78 -27.08 20.72
CA ARG A 149 -13.17 -28.38 21.27
C ARG A 149 -12.30 -29.54 20.76
N TRP A 150 -11.94 -29.51 19.47
CA TRP A 150 -11.11 -30.56 18.88
C TRP A 150 -9.71 -30.61 19.49
N THR A 151 -9.13 -29.45 19.84
CA THR A 151 -7.82 -29.36 20.53
C THR A 151 -7.82 -29.76 22.01
N GLY A 152 -8.99 -30.13 22.57
CA GLY A 152 -9.11 -30.61 23.94
C GLY A 152 -9.41 -29.52 24.97
N ALA A 153 -9.19 -29.84 26.26
CA ALA A 153 -9.64 -29.04 27.39
C ALA A 153 -9.09 -27.60 27.42
N THR A 154 -7.85 -27.39 26.96
CA THR A 154 -7.21 -26.06 26.88
C THR A 154 -7.34 -25.41 25.50
N GLY A 155 -8.18 -25.97 24.62
CA GLY A 155 -8.22 -25.61 23.22
C GLY A 155 -8.68 -24.18 22.90
N GLN A 156 -9.59 -23.64 23.72
CA GLN A 156 -10.00 -22.22 23.59
C GLN A 156 -8.81 -21.28 23.79
N ARG A 157 -7.98 -21.58 24.79
CA ARG A 157 -6.75 -20.83 25.09
C ARG A 157 -5.74 -20.94 23.96
N ILE A 158 -5.49 -22.16 23.49
CA ILE A 158 -4.56 -22.43 22.38
C ILE A 158 -4.98 -21.68 21.12
N LEU A 159 -6.28 -21.68 20.78
CA LEU A 159 -6.77 -20.97 19.61
C LEU A 159 -6.67 -19.45 19.78
N ALA A 160 -7.03 -18.90 20.95
CA ALA A 160 -6.90 -17.47 21.23
C ALA A 160 -5.44 -17.00 21.11
N ASP A 161 -4.50 -17.75 21.70
CA ASP A 161 -3.08 -17.46 21.64
C ASP A 161 -2.54 -17.57 20.20
N ALA A 162 -2.98 -18.56 19.42
CA ALA A 162 -2.62 -18.72 18.01
C ALA A 162 -3.11 -17.54 17.14
N LEU A 163 -4.33 -17.05 17.37
CA LEU A 163 -4.89 -15.91 16.64
C LEU A 163 -4.12 -14.62 16.92
N ILE A 164 -3.76 -14.38 18.18
CA ILE A 164 -2.95 -13.23 18.59
C ILE A 164 -1.53 -13.34 18.03
N ALA A 165 -0.88 -14.49 18.19
CA ALA A 165 0.47 -14.73 17.67
C ALA A 165 0.52 -14.50 16.15
N ARG A 166 -0.46 -15.03 15.41
CA ARG A 166 -0.58 -14.80 13.96
C ARG A 166 -0.70 -13.31 13.62
N ALA A 167 -1.51 -12.56 14.35
CA ALA A 167 -1.70 -11.12 14.11
C ALA A 167 -0.44 -10.31 14.41
N VAL A 168 0.25 -10.59 15.52
CA VAL A 168 1.54 -9.98 15.89
C VAL A 168 2.60 -10.28 14.82
N GLN A 169 2.72 -11.54 14.42
CA GLN A 169 3.63 -11.97 13.36
C GLN A 169 3.33 -11.33 12.01
N ALA A 170 2.05 -11.12 11.65
CA ALA A 170 1.67 -10.41 10.43
C ALA A 170 2.17 -8.95 10.42
N ARG A 171 2.16 -8.31 11.60
CA ARG A 171 2.71 -6.96 11.77
C ARG A 171 4.23 -6.95 11.72
N TYR A 172 4.88 -7.89 12.39
CA TYR A 172 6.33 -8.05 12.28
C TYR A 172 6.78 -8.23 10.82
N LEU A 173 6.09 -9.10 10.06
CA LEU A 173 6.39 -9.33 8.65
C LEU A 173 6.26 -8.05 7.82
N SER A 174 5.16 -7.31 7.99
CA SER A 174 4.86 -6.13 7.17
C SER A 174 5.65 -4.87 7.57
N GLN A 175 5.92 -4.67 8.87
CA GLN A 175 6.53 -3.45 9.39
C GLN A 175 8.04 -3.55 9.58
N GLN A 176 8.58 -4.75 9.85
CA GLN A 176 10.00 -4.94 10.17
C GLN A 176 10.71 -5.79 9.11
N PHE A 177 10.26 -7.04 8.93
CA PHE A 177 11.00 -8.03 8.14
C PHE A 177 11.06 -7.69 6.64
N TRP A 178 9.91 -7.55 5.96
CA TRP A 178 9.90 -7.29 4.52
C TRP A 178 10.54 -5.95 4.14
N PRO A 179 10.31 -4.83 4.87
CA PRO A 179 11.05 -3.59 4.62
C PRO A 179 12.56 -3.75 4.67
N GLN A 180 13.10 -4.53 5.62
CA GLN A 180 14.53 -4.81 5.72
C GLN A 180 15.04 -5.67 4.56
N VAL A 181 14.30 -6.72 4.18
CA VAL A 181 14.65 -7.54 3.00
C VAL A 181 14.73 -6.68 1.74
N TRP A 182 13.73 -5.82 1.52
CA TRP A 182 13.70 -4.93 0.35
C TRP A 182 14.73 -3.81 0.41
N ALA A 183 15.22 -3.43 1.60
CA ALA A 183 16.29 -2.46 1.73
C ALA A 183 17.61 -2.97 1.12
N ALA A 184 17.83 -4.29 1.06
CA ALA A 184 19.00 -4.87 0.41
C ALA A 184 19.04 -4.62 -1.11
N ALA A 185 17.89 -4.30 -1.75
CA ALA A 185 17.86 -3.90 -3.15
C ALA A 185 18.63 -2.59 -3.42
N ARG A 186 18.96 -1.83 -2.38
CA ARG A 186 19.80 -0.63 -2.48
C ARG A 186 21.25 -0.99 -2.82
N SER A 187 21.82 -1.99 -2.16
CA SER A 187 23.21 -2.44 -2.39
C SER A 187 23.32 -3.50 -3.48
N GLU A 188 22.31 -4.35 -3.65
CA GLU A 188 22.41 -5.56 -4.47
C GLU A 188 21.51 -5.52 -5.71
N ARG A 189 22.10 -5.81 -6.88
CA ARG A 189 21.38 -5.83 -8.15
C ARG A 189 20.41 -7.02 -8.30
N ARG A 190 20.69 -8.14 -7.61
CA ARG A 190 19.88 -9.36 -7.64
C ARG A 190 19.49 -9.72 -6.20
N PRO A 191 18.31 -10.34 -5.98
CA PRO A 191 17.93 -10.78 -4.65
C PRO A 191 18.86 -11.91 -4.18
N ASN A 192 19.74 -11.63 -3.22
CA ASN A 192 20.53 -12.63 -2.49
C ASN A 192 19.92 -12.99 -1.13
N ALA A 193 18.79 -12.37 -0.78
CA ALA A 193 18.07 -12.67 0.45
C ALA A 193 17.43 -14.07 0.39
N HIS A 194 17.34 -14.72 1.56
CA HIS A 194 16.71 -16.03 1.73
C HIS A 194 15.59 -15.95 2.80
N PRO A 195 14.46 -15.29 2.49
CA PRO A 195 13.46 -14.96 3.50
C PRO A 195 12.93 -16.15 4.30
N MET A 196 12.67 -17.29 3.65
CA MET A 196 12.14 -18.48 4.30
C MET A 196 13.17 -19.14 5.20
N ARG A 197 14.45 -19.12 4.80
CA ARG A 197 15.54 -19.58 5.66
C ARG A 197 15.66 -18.70 6.91
N ASP A 198 15.62 -17.38 6.75
CA ASP A 198 15.76 -16.43 7.86
C ASP A 198 14.57 -16.52 8.83
N LEU A 199 13.35 -16.66 8.30
CA LEU A 199 12.12 -16.77 9.09
C LEU A 199 12.07 -18.03 9.98
N ARG A 200 12.87 -19.07 9.71
CA ARG A 200 12.96 -20.24 10.61
C ARG A 200 13.29 -19.87 12.05
N VAL A 201 14.10 -18.83 12.20
CA VAL A 201 14.53 -18.31 13.50
C VAL A 201 13.71 -17.08 13.86
N LEU A 202 13.61 -16.12 12.94
CA LEU A 202 13.04 -14.80 13.21
C LEU A 202 11.53 -14.86 13.51
N MET A 203 10.80 -15.79 12.92
CA MET A 203 9.33 -15.82 13.04
C MET A 203 8.84 -16.13 14.45
N ARG A 204 9.58 -16.94 15.22
CA ARG A 204 9.26 -17.16 16.65
C ARG A 204 9.73 -15.99 17.50
N GLN A 205 10.88 -15.43 17.17
CA GLN A 205 11.48 -14.30 17.86
C GLN A 205 10.66 -13.02 17.70
N SER A 206 9.84 -12.90 16.66
CA SER A 206 8.93 -11.78 16.47
C SER A 206 8.00 -11.55 17.65
N LEU A 207 7.65 -12.61 18.40
CA LEU A 207 6.81 -12.52 19.60
C LEU A 207 7.54 -11.91 20.81
N ARG A 208 8.88 -11.80 20.75
CA ARG A 208 9.72 -11.08 21.74
C ARG A 208 10.08 -9.67 21.31
N HIS A 209 9.64 -9.24 20.12
CA HIS A 209 9.95 -7.91 19.64
C HIS A 209 9.42 -6.86 20.64
N PRO A 210 10.15 -5.76 20.93
CA PRO A 210 9.69 -4.73 21.86
C PRO A 210 8.29 -4.18 21.53
N GLU A 211 7.97 -4.08 20.23
CA GLU A 211 6.66 -3.61 19.74
C GLU A 211 5.57 -4.71 19.74
N ALA A 212 5.89 -5.97 20.02
CA ALA A 212 4.93 -7.07 19.96
C ALA A 212 3.68 -6.88 20.86
N PRO A 213 3.80 -6.37 22.10
CA PRO A 213 2.63 -6.04 22.92
C PRO A 213 1.74 -4.97 22.28
N GLN A 214 2.34 -3.93 21.70
CA GLN A 214 1.60 -2.87 21.00
C GLN A 214 0.90 -3.42 19.75
N TRP A 215 1.59 -4.23 18.95
CA TRP A 215 0.98 -4.90 17.80
C TRP A 215 -0.21 -5.79 18.18
N ALA A 216 -0.14 -6.49 19.31
CA ALA A 216 -1.24 -7.30 19.81
C ALA A 216 -2.44 -6.41 20.21
N GLN A 217 -2.20 -5.32 20.95
CA GLN A 217 -3.24 -4.38 21.34
C GLN A 217 -3.90 -3.71 20.12
N ASP A 218 -3.10 -3.27 19.17
CA ASP A 218 -3.60 -2.65 17.96
C ASP A 218 -4.39 -3.64 17.10
N ALA A 219 -3.95 -4.90 17.00
CA ALA A 219 -4.70 -5.93 16.29
C ALA A 219 -6.07 -6.18 16.94
N LEU A 220 -6.17 -6.08 18.27
CA LEU A 220 -7.44 -6.13 19.01
C LEU A 220 -8.27 -4.84 18.84
N ARG A 221 -7.66 -3.68 18.59
CA ARG A 221 -8.36 -2.42 18.31
C ARG A 221 -8.82 -2.31 16.86
N THR A 222 -8.16 -3.01 15.94
CA THR A 222 -8.45 -2.96 14.51
C THR A 222 -9.82 -3.58 14.21
N PRO A 223 -10.77 -2.83 13.63
CA PRO A 223 -12.04 -3.40 13.20
C PRO A 223 -11.82 -4.39 12.05
N ALA A 224 -12.73 -5.35 11.89
CA ALA A 224 -12.70 -6.21 10.71
C ALA A 224 -12.94 -5.36 9.45
N ALA A 225 -12.18 -5.65 8.39
CA ALA A 225 -12.44 -5.04 7.09
C ALA A 225 -13.87 -5.35 6.62
N ALA A 226 -14.48 -4.45 5.84
CA ALA A 226 -15.86 -4.58 5.41
C ALA A 226 -16.11 -5.91 4.68
N ASP A 227 -15.12 -6.37 3.90
CA ASP A 227 -15.09 -7.57 3.09
C ASP A 227 -14.45 -8.80 3.78
N ALA A 228 -14.05 -8.68 5.06
CA ALA A 228 -13.43 -9.78 5.80
C ALA A 228 -14.45 -10.90 6.10
N PRO A 229 -14.12 -12.19 5.88
CA PRO A 229 -15.02 -13.30 6.16
C PRO A 229 -15.23 -13.54 7.65
N ASP A 230 -14.47 -12.88 8.53
CA ASP A 230 -14.50 -13.08 9.97
C ASP A 230 -14.86 -11.81 10.74
N PHE A 231 -15.33 -11.98 11.97
CA PHE A 231 -15.42 -10.89 12.94
C PHE A 231 -14.02 -10.38 13.33
N SER A 232 -13.96 -9.20 13.95
CA SER A 232 -12.70 -8.63 14.41
C SER A 232 -11.99 -9.56 15.39
N LEU A 233 -10.66 -9.48 15.43
CA LEU A 233 -9.85 -10.32 16.30
C LEU A 233 -10.31 -10.24 17.76
N ARG A 234 -10.66 -9.04 18.23
CA ARG A 234 -11.22 -8.82 19.58
C ARG A 234 -12.46 -9.65 19.85
N VAL A 235 -13.46 -9.61 18.97
CA VAL A 235 -14.72 -10.34 19.15
C VAL A 235 -14.45 -11.84 19.22
N ARG A 236 -13.56 -12.35 18.35
CA ARG A 236 -13.22 -13.77 18.31
C ARG A 236 -12.49 -14.23 19.56
N VAL A 237 -11.50 -13.46 20.02
CA VAL A 237 -10.74 -13.76 21.24
C VAL A 237 -11.62 -13.71 22.48
N GLN A 238 -12.48 -12.70 22.60
CA GLN A 238 -13.41 -12.56 23.74
C GLN A 238 -14.43 -13.71 23.81
N ALA A 239 -14.80 -14.29 22.67
CA ALA A 239 -15.67 -15.47 22.63
C ALA A 239 -14.95 -16.77 23.06
N LEU A 240 -13.62 -16.77 23.07
CA LEU A 240 -12.81 -17.94 23.44
C LEU A 240 -12.32 -17.86 24.88
N VAL A 241 -11.86 -16.68 25.34
CA VAL A 241 -11.23 -16.52 26.65
C VAL A 241 -11.62 -15.19 27.31
N GLU A 242 -11.76 -15.21 28.63
CA GLU A 242 -12.02 -14.00 29.43
C GLU A 242 -10.79 -13.09 29.54
N LYS A 243 -9.60 -13.69 29.68
CA LYS A 243 -8.33 -12.97 29.85
C LYS A 243 -7.25 -13.56 28.94
N LEU A 244 -6.54 -12.71 28.23
CA LEU A 244 -5.42 -13.10 27.38
C LEU A 244 -4.20 -13.56 28.20
N SER A 245 -3.49 -14.56 27.67
CA SER A 245 -2.13 -14.89 28.13
C SER A 245 -1.14 -13.83 27.67
N PRO A 246 -0.02 -13.65 28.40
CA PRO A 246 1.17 -13.03 27.83
C PRO A 246 1.62 -13.78 26.56
N LEU A 247 2.17 -13.03 25.60
CA LEU A 247 2.77 -13.61 24.40
C LEU A 247 3.87 -14.58 24.80
N THR A 248 3.74 -15.83 24.36
CA THR A 248 4.71 -16.88 24.66
C THR A 248 5.40 -17.32 23.37
N VAL A 249 6.71 -17.52 23.45
CA VAL A 249 7.52 -17.95 22.31
C VAL A 249 7.62 -19.46 22.30
N PRO A 250 7.23 -20.13 21.21
CA PRO A 250 7.25 -21.57 21.17
C PRO A 250 8.69 -22.10 21.15
N ALA A 251 9.01 -23.02 22.06
CA ALA A 251 10.34 -23.65 22.15
C ALA A 251 10.67 -24.46 20.89
N VAL A 252 9.65 -25.09 20.29
CA VAL A 252 9.74 -25.81 19.02
C VAL A 252 8.56 -25.37 18.13
N SER A 253 8.86 -25.05 16.88
CA SER A 253 7.86 -24.65 15.90
C SER A 253 7.06 -25.85 15.36
N ALA A 254 5.85 -25.59 14.87
CA ALA A 254 5.05 -26.57 14.15
C ALA A 254 5.79 -27.07 12.89
N GLY A 255 6.58 -26.23 12.23
CA GLY A 255 7.43 -26.61 11.11
C GLY A 255 8.48 -27.66 11.49
N GLU A 256 9.17 -27.47 12.61
CA GLU A 256 10.13 -28.45 13.12
C GLU A 256 9.46 -29.77 13.51
N ILE A 257 8.24 -29.72 14.08
CA ILE A 257 7.50 -30.93 14.48
C ILE A 257 6.92 -31.66 13.26
N LEU A 258 6.23 -30.95 12.37
CA LEU A 258 5.41 -31.53 11.29
C LEU A 258 6.20 -31.80 10.02
N LEU A 259 7.18 -30.94 9.68
CA LEU A 259 8.01 -31.08 8.48
C LEU A 259 9.37 -31.70 8.80
N GLY A 260 9.87 -31.56 10.03
CA GLY A 260 11.12 -32.18 10.48
C GLY A 260 12.30 -31.87 9.55
N GLN A 261 12.96 -32.92 9.07
CA GLN A 261 14.13 -32.81 8.18
C GLN A 261 13.81 -32.22 6.80
N ALA A 262 12.52 -32.18 6.40
CA ALA A 262 12.13 -31.56 5.13
C ALA A 262 12.11 -30.02 5.21
N LEU A 263 12.02 -29.44 6.41
CA LEU A 263 11.88 -27.98 6.62
C LEU A 263 12.99 -27.16 5.95
N PRO A 264 14.30 -27.46 6.12
CA PRO A 264 15.36 -26.70 5.46
C PRO A 264 15.25 -26.73 3.93
N ARG A 265 15.10 -27.93 3.35
CA ARG A 265 14.98 -28.12 1.90
C ARG A 265 13.78 -27.37 1.32
N LEU A 266 12.67 -27.34 2.06
CA LEU A 266 11.46 -26.62 1.68
C LEU A 266 11.62 -25.12 1.73
N ALA A 267 12.30 -24.60 2.75
CA ALA A 267 12.64 -23.19 2.85
C ALA A 267 13.53 -22.77 1.66
N ASP A 268 14.60 -23.54 1.38
CA ASP A 268 15.51 -23.24 0.27
C ASP A 268 14.80 -23.27 -1.11
N ALA A 269 13.87 -24.21 -1.30
CA ALA A 269 13.07 -24.30 -2.52
C ALA A 269 12.11 -23.11 -2.71
N LEU A 270 11.47 -22.65 -1.61
CA LEU A 270 10.62 -21.47 -1.65
C LEU A 270 11.43 -20.18 -1.83
N ASP A 271 12.62 -20.09 -1.24
CA ASP A 271 13.53 -18.96 -1.44
C ASP A 271 13.99 -18.86 -2.89
N SER A 272 14.37 -20.00 -3.50
CA SER A 272 14.76 -20.04 -4.92
C SER A 272 13.59 -19.60 -5.84
N ALA A 273 12.37 -20.05 -5.54
CA ALA A 273 11.18 -19.64 -6.27
C ALA A 273 10.88 -18.15 -6.09
N TRP A 274 10.98 -17.65 -4.86
CA TRP A 274 10.78 -16.24 -4.54
C TRP A 274 11.81 -15.35 -5.22
N GLN A 275 13.10 -15.69 -5.18
CA GLN A 275 14.18 -14.96 -5.86
C GLN A 275 13.92 -14.87 -7.37
N THR A 276 13.50 -15.98 -7.98
CA THR A 276 13.16 -16.01 -9.42
C THR A 276 11.97 -15.12 -9.72
N GLN A 277 10.91 -15.20 -8.92
CA GLN A 277 9.68 -14.41 -9.11
C GLN A 277 9.91 -12.92 -8.91
N GLN A 278 10.79 -12.54 -7.97
CA GLN A 278 11.02 -11.14 -7.60
C GLN A 278 12.19 -10.50 -8.37
N ALA A 279 12.92 -11.23 -9.21
CA ALA A 279 14.13 -10.75 -9.87
C ALA A 279 13.91 -9.44 -10.64
N ASP A 280 12.82 -9.33 -11.42
CA ASP A 280 12.54 -8.14 -12.21
C ASP A 280 12.13 -6.95 -11.34
N THR A 281 11.23 -7.16 -10.38
CA THR A 281 10.83 -6.11 -9.42
C THR A 281 12.00 -5.63 -8.58
N TRP A 282 12.89 -6.55 -8.18
CA TRP A 282 14.12 -6.23 -7.46
C TRP A 282 15.07 -5.39 -8.30
N LEU A 283 15.30 -5.80 -9.56
CA LEU A 283 16.16 -5.06 -10.48
C LEU A 283 15.62 -3.64 -10.75
N GLN A 284 14.31 -3.51 -10.96
CA GLN A 284 13.65 -2.21 -11.14
C GLN A 284 13.87 -1.32 -9.92
N ARG A 285 13.65 -1.84 -8.71
CA ARG A 285 13.91 -1.10 -7.47
C ARG A 285 15.37 -0.69 -7.31
N HIS A 286 16.30 -1.59 -7.62
CA HIS A 286 17.73 -1.30 -7.59
C HIS A 286 18.10 -0.17 -8.57
N GLN A 287 17.56 -0.21 -9.79
CA GLN A 287 17.79 0.83 -10.81
C GLN A 287 17.25 2.18 -10.38
N ILE A 288 16.02 2.24 -9.86
CA ILE A 288 15.40 3.46 -9.34
C ILE A 288 16.26 4.03 -8.20
N TRP A 289 16.69 3.18 -7.26
CA TRP A 289 17.53 3.62 -6.15
C TRP A 289 18.88 4.18 -6.64
N ARG A 290 19.58 3.46 -7.54
CA ARG A 290 20.85 3.90 -8.12
C ARG A 290 20.71 5.25 -8.83
N GLN A 291 19.63 5.42 -9.58
CA GLN A 291 19.35 6.66 -10.29
C GLN A 291 19.10 7.83 -9.33
N GLN A 292 18.29 7.61 -8.28
CA GLN A 292 18.04 8.62 -7.25
C GLN A 292 19.31 8.99 -6.47
N ALA A 293 20.15 8.00 -6.13
CA ALA A 293 21.42 8.22 -5.46
C ALA A 293 22.37 9.06 -6.32
N GLN A 294 22.48 8.75 -7.62
CA GLN A 294 23.27 9.54 -8.55
C GLN A 294 22.77 11.00 -8.63
N TRP A 295 21.45 11.21 -8.69
CA TRP A 295 20.89 12.57 -8.71
C TRP A 295 21.18 13.33 -7.43
N LEU A 296 21.15 12.65 -6.29
CA LEU A 296 21.49 13.25 -5.00
C LEU A 296 22.97 13.66 -4.95
N ASP A 297 23.88 12.79 -5.41
CA ASP A 297 25.31 13.09 -5.46
C ASP A 297 25.60 14.31 -6.36
N GLU A 298 24.96 14.40 -7.52
CA GLU A 298 25.09 15.55 -8.43
C GLU A 298 24.55 16.85 -7.80
N LEU A 299 23.43 16.79 -7.07
CA LEU A 299 22.88 17.95 -6.35
C LEU A 299 23.75 18.35 -5.16
N ASN A 300 24.33 17.39 -4.45
CA ASN A 300 25.27 17.65 -3.36
C ASN A 300 26.55 18.32 -3.86
N ALA A 301 27.08 17.89 -5.01
CA ALA A 301 28.22 18.54 -5.65
C ALA A 301 27.87 19.98 -6.08
N ALA A 302 26.71 20.18 -6.71
CA ALA A 302 26.25 21.51 -7.11
C ALA A 302 26.02 22.45 -5.90
N ASP A 303 25.47 21.95 -4.79
CA ASP A 303 25.28 22.72 -3.54
C ASP A 303 26.62 23.12 -2.88
N ALA A 304 27.68 22.34 -3.12
CA ALA A 304 29.03 22.68 -2.66
C ALA A 304 29.66 23.80 -3.51
N ASP A 305 29.38 23.83 -4.82
CA ASP A 305 29.87 24.86 -5.74
C ASP A 305 29.12 26.19 -5.59
N GLY A 306 27.86 26.18 -5.15
CA GLY A 306 27.06 27.37 -4.90
C GLY A 306 25.65 27.04 -4.38
N PRO A 307 24.91 28.04 -3.85
CA PRO A 307 23.58 27.78 -3.33
C PRO A 307 22.63 27.31 -4.44
N LEU A 308 22.01 26.15 -4.24
CA LEU A 308 20.99 25.61 -5.14
C LEU A 308 19.80 26.56 -5.28
N GLU A 309 19.15 26.54 -6.44
CA GLU A 309 17.85 27.19 -6.61
C GLU A 309 16.80 26.50 -5.73
N LYS A 310 15.75 27.22 -5.32
CA LYS A 310 14.68 26.71 -4.43
C LYS A 310 14.12 25.35 -4.89
N SER A 311 13.86 25.18 -6.18
CA SER A 311 13.26 23.95 -6.73
C SER A 311 14.22 22.75 -6.67
N GLU A 312 15.52 22.98 -6.89
CA GLU A 312 16.59 21.99 -6.76
C GLU A 312 16.86 21.63 -5.29
N ALA A 313 16.88 22.62 -4.40
CA ALA A 313 17.05 22.41 -2.95
C ALA A 313 15.90 21.58 -2.35
N LEU A 314 14.65 21.84 -2.76
CA LEU A 314 13.50 21.00 -2.40
C LEU A 314 13.64 19.57 -2.94
N PHE A 315 14.13 19.41 -4.18
CA PHE A 315 14.35 18.10 -4.77
C PHE A 315 15.47 17.31 -4.05
N GLN A 316 16.57 17.97 -3.70
CA GLN A 316 17.64 17.41 -2.86
C GLN A 316 17.10 16.98 -1.50
N GLY A 317 16.26 17.80 -0.85
CA GLY A 317 15.60 17.45 0.41
C GLY A 317 14.75 16.18 0.30
N ARG A 318 13.93 16.05 -0.77
CA ARG A 318 13.15 14.83 -1.04
C ARG A 318 14.03 13.60 -1.22
N LEU A 319 15.11 13.71 -2.00
CA LEU A 319 16.04 12.60 -2.24
C LEU A 319 16.78 12.22 -0.96
N THR A 320 17.24 13.18 -0.17
CA THR A 320 17.89 12.93 1.12
C THR A 320 16.92 12.23 2.08
N GLN A 321 15.65 12.63 2.11
CA GLN A 321 14.62 11.97 2.91
C GLN A 321 14.34 10.53 2.47
N ALA A 322 14.40 10.24 1.17
CA ALA A 322 14.16 8.90 0.64
C ALA A 322 15.35 7.95 0.83
N LEU A 323 16.58 8.48 0.76
CA LEU A 323 17.80 7.68 0.67
C LEU A 323 18.64 7.67 1.96
N GLY A 324 18.65 8.79 2.68
CA GLY A 324 19.48 9.01 3.87
C GLY A 324 18.82 8.60 5.18
N THR A 325 19.50 8.92 6.28
CA THR A 325 18.99 8.74 7.63
C THR A 325 17.98 9.85 8.00
N PRO A 326 17.09 9.64 8.99
CA PRO A 326 16.20 10.70 9.47
C PRO A 326 16.95 11.97 9.90
N ALA A 327 18.15 11.83 10.47
CA ALA A 327 18.98 12.96 10.89
C ALA A 327 19.54 13.74 9.69
N GLU A 328 20.05 13.05 8.66
CA GLU A 328 20.51 13.68 7.41
C GLU A 328 19.36 14.41 6.71
N ALA A 329 18.18 13.79 6.67
CA ALA A 329 16.97 14.38 6.11
C ALA A 329 16.54 15.65 6.86
N ALA A 330 16.53 15.62 8.19
CA ALA A 330 16.21 16.78 9.02
C ALA A 330 17.20 17.93 8.79
N ALA A 331 18.50 17.62 8.69
CA ALA A 331 19.55 18.60 8.40
C ALA A 331 19.39 19.20 6.99
N ALA A 332 19.07 18.39 5.98
CA ALA A 332 18.80 18.87 4.62
C ALA A 332 17.59 19.81 4.59
N TRP A 333 16.48 19.46 5.23
CA TRP A 333 15.30 20.32 5.26
C TRP A 333 15.50 21.62 6.03
N ARG A 334 16.26 21.60 7.13
CA ARG A 334 16.65 22.84 7.84
C ARG A 334 17.43 23.79 6.94
N ARG A 335 18.43 23.29 6.20
CA ARG A 335 19.17 24.10 5.21
C ARG A 335 18.24 24.75 4.17
N VAL A 336 17.24 24.02 3.68
CA VAL A 336 16.27 24.55 2.72
C VAL A 336 15.41 25.66 3.34
N ILE A 337 14.96 25.46 4.58
CA ILE A 337 14.16 26.45 5.33
C ILE A 337 14.95 27.74 5.53
N ASP A 338 16.21 27.63 5.93
CA ASP A 338 17.10 28.76 6.23
C ASP A 338 17.41 29.58 4.97
N ARG A 339 17.56 28.93 3.81
CA ARG A 339 17.98 29.57 2.55
C ARG A 339 16.83 30.10 1.68
N HIS A 340 15.61 29.54 1.80
CA HIS A 340 14.55 29.79 0.82
C HIS A 340 13.21 30.28 1.40
N ALA A 341 13.26 31.17 2.38
CA ALA A 341 12.06 31.76 3.00
C ALA A 341 11.07 30.70 3.53
N ALA A 342 11.60 29.66 4.19
CA ALA A 342 10.83 28.59 4.84
C ALA A 342 9.70 27.97 3.98
N PRO A 343 10.01 27.35 2.82
CA PRO A 343 9.01 26.77 1.93
C PRO A 343 8.09 25.78 2.66
N ALA A 344 6.80 25.78 2.34
CA ALA A 344 5.81 24.91 2.99
C ALA A 344 6.18 23.41 2.88
N GLU A 345 6.66 22.99 1.72
CA GLU A 345 7.17 21.63 1.51
C GLU A 345 8.32 21.29 2.48
N ALA A 346 9.28 22.19 2.65
CA ALA A 346 10.46 21.95 3.47
C ALA A 346 10.10 21.81 4.96
N ARG A 347 9.11 22.58 5.43
CA ARG A 347 8.59 22.45 6.80
C ARG A 347 7.86 21.12 7.03
N LEU A 348 7.08 20.66 6.05
CA LEU A 348 6.47 19.34 6.08
C LEU A 348 7.52 18.22 6.05
N GLY A 349 8.54 18.35 5.20
CA GLY A 349 9.68 17.45 5.10
C GLY A 349 10.45 17.34 6.42
N LEU A 350 10.76 18.47 7.05
CA LEU A 350 11.41 18.52 8.36
C LEU A 350 10.57 17.83 9.43
N ALA A 351 9.26 18.12 9.51
CA ALA A 351 8.38 17.48 10.47
C ALA A 351 8.37 15.95 10.30
N ARG A 352 8.33 15.44 9.06
CA ARG A 352 8.44 14.00 8.79
C ARG A 352 9.77 13.41 9.22
N ALA A 353 10.87 14.10 8.95
CA ALA A 353 12.21 13.63 9.31
C ALA A 353 12.41 13.58 10.83
N LEU A 354 11.93 14.60 11.56
CA LEU A 354 11.94 14.63 13.03
C LEU A 354 11.14 13.48 13.64
N LEU A 355 9.91 13.26 13.15
CA LEU A 355 9.05 12.15 13.63
C LEU A 355 9.63 10.77 13.30
N ALA A 356 10.34 10.62 12.19
CA ALA A 356 10.99 9.37 11.82
C ALA A 356 12.26 9.07 12.64
N GLY A 357 12.88 10.09 13.22
CA GLY A 357 14.10 9.96 14.03
C GLY A 357 13.87 9.59 15.50
N VAL A 358 12.61 9.56 15.94
CA VAL A 358 12.23 9.33 17.34
C VAL A 358 11.16 8.24 17.45
N PRO A 359 10.99 7.61 18.64
CA PRO A 359 9.90 6.66 18.86
C PRO A 359 8.52 7.28 18.55
N PRO A 360 7.52 6.45 18.19
CA PRO A 360 6.15 6.90 17.98
C PRO A 360 5.61 7.70 19.18
N VAL A 361 4.70 8.63 18.90
CA VAL A 361 4.03 9.39 19.96
C VAL A 361 3.15 8.45 20.79
N GLU A 362 3.38 8.45 22.10
CA GLU A 362 2.57 7.70 23.07
C GLU A 362 1.29 8.47 23.46
N PRO A 363 0.25 7.77 23.96
CA PRO A 363 -0.95 8.40 24.48
C PRO A 363 -0.65 9.44 25.56
N LEU A 364 -1.44 10.51 25.63
CA LEU A 364 -1.29 11.60 26.60
C LEU A 364 -1.32 11.11 28.05
N THR A 365 -2.04 10.02 28.31
CA THR A 365 -2.13 9.35 29.61
C THR A 365 -0.83 8.64 30.02
N CYS A 366 -0.05 8.18 29.04
CA CYS A 366 1.22 7.49 29.24
C CYS A 366 2.40 8.46 29.24
N GLN A 367 2.39 9.44 28.32
CA GLN A 367 3.46 10.42 28.15
C GLN A 367 2.90 11.85 28.01
N PRO A 368 2.78 12.58 29.15
CA PRO A 368 2.24 13.94 29.17
C PRO A 368 3.09 14.93 28.38
N GLU A 369 4.41 14.76 28.37
CA GLU A 369 5.35 15.66 27.69
C GLU A 369 5.90 15.04 26.41
N LEU A 370 5.86 15.80 25.32
CA LEU A 370 6.44 15.39 24.04
C LEU A 370 7.95 15.48 24.08
N LEU A 371 8.63 14.59 23.34
CA LEU A 371 10.05 14.79 23.04
C LEU A 371 10.23 16.11 22.25
N PRO A 372 11.37 16.80 22.37
CA PRO A 372 11.62 18.07 21.67
C PRO A 372 11.35 18.00 20.17
N GLU A 373 11.78 16.92 19.51
CA GLU A 373 11.60 16.66 18.09
C GLU A 373 10.13 16.45 17.73
N GLN A 374 9.38 15.73 18.58
CA GLN A 374 7.94 15.52 18.39
C GLN A 374 7.17 16.83 18.56
N ALA A 375 7.52 17.64 19.56
CA ALA A 375 6.93 18.96 19.80
C ALA A 375 7.21 19.93 18.65
N GLU A 376 8.46 19.96 18.15
CA GLU A 376 8.84 20.75 16.99
C GLU A 376 8.06 20.33 15.73
N ALA A 377 7.99 19.03 15.45
CA ALA A 377 7.25 18.49 14.32
C ALA A 377 5.75 18.84 14.39
N LEU A 378 5.10 18.64 15.53
CA LEU A 378 3.67 18.96 15.69
C LEU A 378 3.38 20.45 15.52
N ARG A 379 4.26 21.32 16.03
CA ARG A 379 4.17 22.77 15.81
C ARG A 379 4.33 23.14 14.33
N LEU A 380 5.29 22.54 13.61
CA LEU A 380 5.45 22.76 12.17
C LEU A 380 4.19 22.34 11.40
N LEU A 381 3.60 21.20 11.74
CA LEU A 381 2.37 20.71 11.09
C LEU A 381 1.16 21.58 11.41
N GLN A 382 1.01 22.03 12.66
CA GLN A 382 -0.07 22.92 13.07
C GLN A 382 0.03 24.27 12.37
N THR A 383 1.22 24.89 12.35
CA THR A 383 1.44 26.17 11.66
C THR A 383 1.13 26.09 10.17
N LEU A 384 1.60 25.03 9.49
CA LEU A 384 1.25 24.76 8.10
C LEU A 384 -0.26 24.57 7.88
N ALA A 385 -0.94 23.85 8.76
CA ALA A 385 -2.38 23.62 8.63
C ALA A 385 -3.19 24.91 8.87
N ASP A 386 -2.72 25.79 9.75
CA ASP A 386 -3.39 27.05 10.10
C ASP A 386 -3.05 28.22 9.16
N GLU A 387 -2.07 28.06 8.27
CA GLU A 387 -1.74 29.07 7.27
C GLU A 387 -2.95 29.50 6.45
N GLY A 388 -3.11 30.82 6.33
CA GLY A 388 -4.29 31.46 5.73
C GLY A 388 -5.38 31.89 6.73
N ARG A 389 -5.26 31.61 8.04
CA ARG A 389 -6.16 32.18 9.07
C ARG A 389 -5.95 33.66 9.34
N ALA A 390 -4.71 34.15 9.24
CA ALA A 390 -4.35 35.55 9.46
C ALA A 390 -4.21 36.26 8.11
N SER A 391 -4.85 37.44 8.00
CA SER A 391 -4.84 38.34 6.85
C SER A 391 -3.44 38.51 6.24
N ALA A 392 -3.13 37.69 5.25
CA ALA A 392 -1.91 37.74 4.47
C ALA A 392 -2.12 38.65 3.26
N THR A 393 -1.16 39.52 2.99
CA THR A 393 -1.11 40.28 1.73
C THR A 393 -1.05 39.32 0.52
N TYR A 394 -1.42 39.81 -0.67
CA TYR A 394 -1.42 39.00 -1.90
C TYR A 394 -0.05 38.34 -2.20
N ALA A 395 1.05 38.98 -1.79
CA ALA A 395 2.41 38.45 -1.93
C ALA A 395 2.70 37.27 -0.98
N GLU A 396 2.24 37.34 0.27
CA GLU A 396 2.40 36.27 1.28
C GLU A 396 1.57 35.02 0.92
N THR A 397 0.40 35.22 0.32
CA THR A 397 -0.46 34.12 -0.18
C THR A 397 0.12 33.42 -1.41
N LEU A 398 0.92 34.10 -2.23
CA LEU A 398 1.65 33.51 -3.36
C LEU A 398 2.89 32.71 -2.92
N ALA A 399 3.48 33.03 -1.77
CA ALA A 399 4.66 32.33 -1.25
C ALA A 399 4.33 31.01 -0.52
N ALA A 400 3.10 30.88 0.00
CA ALA A 400 2.72 29.83 0.96
C ALA A 400 2.45 28.43 0.34
N ASP A 401 2.50 28.29 -0.99
CA ASP A 401 2.21 27.05 -1.74
C ASP A 401 1.18 26.11 -1.06
N PRO A 402 -0.13 26.40 -1.20
CA PRO A 402 -1.20 25.82 -0.39
C PRO A 402 -1.33 24.29 -0.48
N ARG A 403 -0.75 23.67 -1.52
CA ARG A 403 -0.81 22.21 -1.75
C ARG A 403 -0.33 21.38 -0.57
N TRP A 404 0.59 21.91 0.25
CA TRP A 404 1.20 21.18 1.36
C TRP A 404 0.39 21.22 2.66
N ARG A 405 -0.66 22.06 2.74
CA ARG A 405 -1.48 22.21 3.96
C ARG A 405 -2.32 20.96 4.26
N VAL A 406 -2.92 20.34 3.24
CA VAL A 406 -3.71 19.11 3.39
C VAL A 406 -2.83 17.95 3.88
N PRO A 407 -1.68 17.64 3.25
CA PRO A 407 -0.74 16.64 3.78
C PRO A 407 -0.29 16.93 5.23
N ALA A 408 -0.02 18.19 5.57
CA ALA A 408 0.37 18.58 6.92
C ALA A 408 -0.75 18.31 7.94
N ALA A 409 -1.99 18.72 7.64
CA ALA A 409 -3.15 18.48 8.49
C ALA A 409 -3.45 16.98 8.67
N ARG A 410 -3.30 16.17 7.61
CA ARG A 410 -3.45 14.70 7.70
C ARG A 410 -2.41 14.07 8.61
N LEU A 411 -1.15 14.46 8.47
CA LEU A 411 -0.08 13.97 9.34
C LEU A 411 -0.27 14.42 10.79
N LEU A 412 -0.71 15.66 11.01
CA LEU A 412 -1.06 16.16 12.33
C LEU A 412 -2.17 15.31 12.98
N ILE A 413 -3.26 15.04 12.26
CA ILE A 413 -4.37 14.19 12.73
C ILE A 413 -3.87 12.79 13.10
N GLN A 414 -2.97 12.21 12.29
CA GLN A 414 -2.37 10.92 12.60
C GLN A 414 -1.64 10.95 13.95
N GLN A 415 -0.79 11.96 14.18
CA GLN A 415 -0.03 12.07 15.43
C GLN A 415 -0.92 12.39 16.64
N LEU A 416 -1.91 13.28 16.50
CA LEU A 416 -2.88 13.58 17.56
C LEU A 416 -3.76 12.37 17.89
N SER A 417 -4.06 11.52 16.90
CA SER A 417 -4.79 10.27 17.12
C SER A 417 -3.97 9.25 17.89
N LEU A 418 -2.66 9.15 17.64
CA LEU A 418 -1.77 8.30 18.42
C LEU A 418 -1.65 8.80 19.87
N ARG A 419 -1.59 10.13 20.03
CA ARG A 419 -1.52 10.79 21.34
C ARG A 419 -2.84 10.75 22.14
N GLU A 420 -3.95 10.33 21.54
CA GLU A 420 -5.28 10.38 22.17
C GLU A 420 -5.69 11.80 22.64
N ASP A 421 -5.19 12.85 21.99
CA ASP A 421 -5.58 14.24 22.27
C ASP A 421 -6.87 14.58 21.50
N PHE A 422 -8.01 14.16 22.06
CA PHE A 422 -9.31 14.27 21.40
C PHE A 422 -9.73 15.72 21.13
N ALA A 423 -9.32 16.67 21.98
CA ALA A 423 -9.66 18.08 21.83
C ALA A 423 -8.95 18.69 20.61
N ALA A 424 -7.62 18.52 20.53
CA ALA A 424 -6.85 18.98 19.37
C ALA A 424 -7.23 18.21 18.10
N LEU A 425 -7.49 16.90 18.22
CA LEU A 425 -7.90 16.05 17.09
C LEU A 425 -9.19 16.53 16.44
N GLN A 426 -10.19 16.94 17.23
CA GLN A 426 -11.45 17.44 16.69
C GLN A 426 -11.25 18.75 15.92
N ALA A 427 -10.47 19.68 16.47
CA ALA A 427 -10.14 20.94 15.79
C ALA A 427 -9.38 20.69 14.47
N ALA A 428 -8.40 19.80 14.48
CA ALA A 428 -7.62 19.43 13.30
C ALA A 428 -8.49 18.76 12.21
N ARG A 429 -9.45 17.90 12.58
CA ARG A 429 -10.39 17.26 11.64
C ARG A 429 -11.31 18.25 10.95
N VAL A 430 -11.83 19.23 11.69
CA VAL A 430 -12.64 20.32 11.10
C VAL A 430 -11.79 21.11 10.12
N ARG A 431 -10.54 21.41 10.49
CA ARG A 431 -9.62 22.13 9.62
C ARG A 431 -9.25 21.36 8.35
N LEU A 432 -8.99 20.06 8.45
CA LEU A 432 -8.71 19.22 7.29
C LEU A 432 -9.84 19.29 6.26
N ARG A 433 -11.10 19.17 6.71
CA ARG A 433 -12.25 19.26 5.79
C ARG A 433 -12.29 20.59 5.04
N ALA A 434 -12.12 21.70 5.75
CA ALA A 434 -12.09 23.02 5.12
C ALA A 434 -10.94 23.17 4.11
N LEU A 435 -9.77 22.60 4.40
CA LEU A 435 -8.62 22.60 3.48
C LEU A 435 -8.87 21.69 2.26
N GLU A 436 -9.51 20.55 2.44
CA GLU A 436 -9.90 19.65 1.34
C GLU A 436 -10.93 20.31 0.41
N ASP A 437 -11.92 21.02 0.97
CA ASP A 437 -12.90 21.79 0.20
C ASP A 437 -12.23 22.94 -0.58
N GLU A 438 -11.30 23.68 0.06
CA GLU A 438 -10.51 24.74 -0.60
C GLU A 438 -9.67 24.19 -1.76
N ALA A 439 -8.95 23.08 -1.53
CA ALA A 439 -8.13 22.42 -2.54
C ALA A 439 -8.99 21.92 -3.71
N GLN A 440 -10.13 21.29 -3.42
CA GLN A 440 -11.05 20.80 -4.44
C GLN A 440 -11.61 21.94 -5.28
N ALA A 441 -12.03 23.05 -4.66
CA ALA A 441 -12.53 24.22 -5.37
C ALA A 441 -11.46 24.83 -6.28
N ALA A 442 -10.23 25.01 -5.76
CA ALA A 442 -9.11 25.55 -6.52
C ALA A 442 -8.72 24.67 -7.71
N LEU A 443 -8.59 23.36 -7.50
CA LEU A 443 -8.27 22.42 -8.57
C LEU A 443 -9.39 22.31 -9.60
N THR A 444 -10.66 22.41 -9.21
CA THR A 444 -11.80 22.42 -10.15
C THR A 444 -11.69 23.60 -11.12
N VAL A 445 -11.41 24.79 -10.60
CA VAL A 445 -11.17 26.00 -11.41
C VAL A 445 -9.97 25.82 -12.34
N LEU A 446 -8.88 25.21 -11.87
CA LEU A 446 -7.68 25.04 -12.67
C LEU A 446 -7.83 23.96 -13.76
N HIS A 447 -8.63 22.93 -13.54
CA HIS A 447 -8.92 21.91 -14.55
C HIS A 447 -9.85 22.44 -15.66
N ASP A 448 -10.70 23.43 -15.36
CA ASP A 448 -11.60 24.01 -16.35
C ASP A 448 -10.83 24.84 -17.39
N CYS A 449 -10.74 24.33 -18.61
CA CYS A 449 -10.07 24.98 -19.74
C CYS A 449 -11.02 25.75 -20.66
N GLN A 450 -12.23 26.11 -20.19
CA GLN A 450 -13.17 26.96 -20.93
C GLN A 450 -12.89 28.44 -20.69
N GLY A 451 -12.99 29.27 -21.74
CA GLY A 451 -12.79 30.73 -21.66
C GLY A 451 -11.32 31.15 -21.70
N GLU A 452 -11.03 32.40 -21.31
CA GLU A 452 -9.68 32.98 -21.35
C GLU A 452 -8.73 32.28 -20.37
N GLN A 453 -7.59 31.78 -20.88
CA GLN A 453 -6.63 31.00 -20.10
C GLN A 453 -5.30 31.73 -19.95
N LYS A 454 -4.69 31.61 -18.76
CA LYS A 454 -3.32 32.08 -18.51
C LYS A 454 -2.39 30.90 -18.27
N PHE A 455 -1.57 30.60 -19.28
CA PHE A 455 -0.49 29.63 -19.19
C PHE A 455 0.84 30.34 -18.92
N LEU A 456 1.64 29.74 -18.06
CA LEU A 456 2.99 30.13 -17.75
C LEU A 456 3.93 29.00 -18.18
N PRO A 457 5.20 29.32 -18.51
CA PRO A 457 6.24 28.32 -18.67
C PRO A 457 6.30 27.40 -17.44
N GLY A 458 6.57 26.12 -17.67
CA GLY A 458 6.67 25.11 -16.61
C GLY A 458 7.68 25.49 -15.53
N GLY A 459 8.82 26.07 -15.95
CA GLY A 459 9.78 26.75 -15.08
C GLY A 459 10.52 25.86 -14.09
N LEU A 460 10.51 24.54 -14.30
CA LEU A 460 11.28 23.59 -13.49
C LEU A 460 12.64 23.31 -14.16
N PRO A 461 13.75 23.35 -13.40
CA PRO A 461 15.06 22.97 -13.92
C PRO A 461 15.07 21.53 -14.43
N THR A 462 15.87 21.26 -15.45
CA THR A 462 16.00 19.91 -16.04
C THR A 462 16.36 18.85 -15.00
N ARG A 463 17.18 19.20 -13.99
CA ARG A 463 17.52 18.30 -12.87
C ARG A 463 16.30 17.87 -12.07
N VAL A 464 15.37 18.78 -11.80
CA VAL A 464 14.12 18.51 -11.06
C VAL A 464 13.13 17.71 -11.90
N LEU A 465 13.14 17.90 -13.23
CA LEU A 465 12.28 17.16 -14.17
C LEU A 465 12.74 15.73 -14.44
N ARG A 466 13.93 15.30 -14.00
CA ARG A 466 14.47 13.97 -14.29
C ARG A 466 13.54 12.79 -13.96
N PRO A 467 12.79 12.77 -12.82
CA PRO A 467 11.82 11.70 -12.56
C PRO A 467 10.72 11.63 -13.63
N VAL A 468 10.24 12.79 -14.08
CA VAL A 468 9.23 12.90 -15.15
C VAL A 468 9.82 12.43 -16.47
N LEU A 469 11.04 12.86 -16.81
CA LEU A 469 11.70 12.46 -18.05
C LEU A 469 11.98 10.94 -18.11
N ALA A 470 12.39 10.34 -17.00
CA ALA A 470 12.60 8.90 -16.90
C ALA A 470 11.28 8.12 -17.13
N LEU A 471 10.17 8.63 -16.59
CA LEU A 471 8.84 8.07 -16.83
C LEU A 471 8.46 8.15 -18.31
N LEU A 472 8.59 9.33 -18.93
CA LEU A 472 8.23 9.54 -20.34
C LEU A 472 9.09 8.70 -21.30
N GLN A 473 10.36 8.47 -20.97
CA GLN A 473 11.24 7.59 -21.76
C GLN A 473 10.77 6.13 -21.76
N GLY A 474 10.10 5.67 -20.71
CA GLY A 474 9.51 4.33 -20.64
C GLY A 474 8.18 4.21 -21.40
N GLU A 475 7.50 5.32 -21.69
CA GLU A 475 6.16 5.36 -22.27
C GLU A 475 6.20 5.48 -23.80
N HIS A 476 6.10 4.35 -24.49
CA HIS A 476 6.16 4.30 -25.97
C HIS A 476 5.06 5.09 -26.69
N ALA A 477 3.95 5.39 -26.02
CA ALA A 477 2.84 6.17 -26.57
C ALA A 477 3.16 7.68 -26.64
N VAL A 478 4.14 8.17 -25.88
CA VAL A 478 4.54 9.58 -25.86
C VAL A 478 5.46 9.87 -27.06
N GLY A 479 5.01 10.75 -27.96
CA GLY A 479 5.81 11.22 -29.10
C GLY A 479 6.54 12.52 -28.78
N ARG A 480 5.81 13.54 -28.35
CA ARG A 480 6.38 14.78 -27.79
C ARG A 480 5.61 15.16 -26.54
N ALA A 481 6.30 15.76 -25.58
CA ALA A 481 5.65 16.29 -24.38
C ALA A 481 6.13 17.70 -24.07
N TRP A 482 5.19 18.57 -23.69
CA TRP A 482 5.44 19.93 -23.24
C TRP A 482 5.00 20.12 -21.80
N HIS A 483 5.77 20.91 -21.05
CA HIS A 483 5.47 21.24 -19.67
C HIS A 483 5.00 22.69 -19.54
N TRP A 484 3.76 22.85 -19.11
CA TRP A 484 3.16 24.15 -18.86
C TRP A 484 2.66 24.25 -17.43
N ARG A 485 2.39 25.47 -16.98
CA ARG A 485 1.74 25.72 -15.69
C ARG A 485 0.54 26.63 -15.88
N LYS A 486 -0.58 26.25 -15.30
CA LYS A 486 -1.81 27.05 -15.31
C LYS A 486 -2.08 27.61 -13.92
N THR A 487 -2.47 28.87 -13.89
CA THR A 487 -2.82 29.61 -12.67
C THR A 487 -4.09 30.42 -12.90
N SER A 488 -4.86 30.69 -11.85
CA SER A 488 -6.09 31.49 -11.94
C SER A 488 -6.18 32.48 -10.78
N THR A 489 -6.79 33.64 -11.01
CA THR A 489 -7.11 34.62 -9.96
C THR A 489 -8.15 34.08 -8.98
N MET A 490 -8.98 33.12 -9.41
CA MET A 490 -9.94 32.40 -8.57
C MET A 490 -9.30 31.27 -7.75
N ALA A 491 -8.08 30.84 -8.11
CA ALA A 491 -7.31 29.81 -7.42
C ALA A 491 -5.95 30.36 -6.97
N LYS A 492 -5.97 31.40 -6.12
CA LYS A 492 -4.75 32.14 -5.71
C LYS A 492 -3.74 31.23 -5.01
N GLY A 493 -2.48 31.33 -5.43
CA GLY A 493 -1.38 30.52 -4.89
C GLY A 493 -1.34 29.08 -5.42
N TRP A 494 -2.40 28.59 -6.07
CA TRP A 494 -2.43 27.28 -6.68
C TRP A 494 -1.88 27.32 -8.11
N ALA A 495 -1.23 26.24 -8.50
CA ALA A 495 -0.75 26.07 -9.86
C ALA A 495 -0.88 24.61 -10.30
N LEU A 496 -1.52 24.41 -11.45
CA LEU A 496 -1.68 23.10 -12.07
C LEU A 496 -0.58 22.92 -13.11
N HIS A 497 0.20 21.85 -12.99
CA HIS A 497 1.23 21.50 -13.96
C HIS A 497 0.61 20.67 -15.07
N LEU A 498 0.67 21.18 -16.29
CA LEU A 498 0.12 20.54 -17.47
C LEU A 498 1.24 19.81 -18.20
N LEU A 499 1.03 18.52 -18.42
CA LEU A 499 1.82 17.75 -19.37
C LEU A 499 1.00 17.57 -20.64
N VAL A 500 1.30 18.38 -21.64
CA VAL A 500 0.66 18.28 -22.96
C VAL A 500 1.40 17.23 -23.76
N ILE A 501 0.68 16.27 -24.31
CA ILE A 501 1.25 15.13 -25.01
C ILE A 501 0.74 15.08 -26.45
N GLU A 502 1.69 15.00 -27.37
CA GLU A 502 1.46 14.52 -28.72
C GLU A 502 1.89 13.06 -28.79
N ARG A 503 0.96 12.19 -29.20
CA ARG A 503 1.22 10.75 -29.27
C ARG A 503 2.24 10.40 -30.34
N SER A 504 3.01 9.34 -30.08
CA SER A 504 3.91 8.75 -31.05
C SER A 504 3.13 8.10 -32.20
N ARG A 505 3.81 7.75 -33.29
CA ARG A 505 3.21 7.02 -34.43
C ARG A 505 3.27 5.49 -34.26
N THR A 506 3.39 4.99 -33.04
CA THR A 506 3.45 3.53 -32.80
C THR A 506 2.13 2.87 -33.15
N LEU A 507 2.19 1.65 -33.70
CA LEU A 507 1.02 0.85 -34.09
C LEU A 507 0.10 0.51 -32.90
N VAL A 508 0.68 0.36 -31.71
CA VAL A 508 -0.06 0.13 -30.47
C VAL A 508 -0.18 1.46 -29.74
N GLN A 509 -1.40 1.92 -29.57
CA GLN A 509 -1.76 3.12 -28.82
C GLN A 509 -2.71 2.73 -27.69
N PRO A 510 -2.42 3.12 -26.43
CA PRO A 510 -3.30 2.82 -25.32
C PRO A 510 -4.57 3.69 -25.39
N ASP A 511 -5.65 3.23 -24.76
CA ASP A 511 -6.91 3.98 -24.70
C ASP A 511 -6.68 5.36 -24.03
N PRO A 512 -6.95 6.48 -24.71
CA PRO A 512 -6.84 7.82 -24.16
C PRO A 512 -7.56 8.04 -22.82
N GLN A 513 -8.70 7.38 -22.60
CA GLN A 513 -9.51 7.59 -21.39
C GLN A 513 -8.89 6.97 -20.13
N VAL A 514 -8.09 5.92 -20.29
CA VAL A 514 -7.48 5.19 -19.17
C VAL A 514 -6.03 5.62 -18.98
N TRP A 515 -5.31 5.82 -20.08
CA TRP A 515 -3.88 6.09 -20.05
C TRP A 515 -3.53 7.47 -19.50
N GLY A 516 -4.26 8.52 -19.87
CA GLY A 516 -4.01 9.87 -19.38
C GLY A 516 -4.10 10.00 -17.85
N PRO A 517 -5.19 9.53 -17.21
CA PRO A 517 -5.31 9.55 -15.76
C PRO A 517 -4.26 8.70 -15.03
N GLU A 518 -3.91 7.54 -15.58
CA GLU A 518 -2.87 6.68 -15.01
C GLU A 518 -1.48 7.31 -15.09
N LEU A 519 -1.16 7.96 -16.21
CA LEU A 519 0.08 8.72 -16.36
C LEU A 519 0.13 9.91 -15.39
N ALA A 520 -0.99 10.63 -15.22
CA ALA A 520 -1.08 11.73 -14.24
C ALA A 520 -0.80 11.24 -12.80
N ARG A 521 -1.31 10.06 -12.44
CA ARG A 521 -1.04 9.41 -11.15
C ARG A 521 0.45 9.10 -10.99
N GLN A 522 1.07 8.47 -11.99
CA GLN A 522 2.50 8.15 -11.96
C GLN A 522 3.40 9.39 -11.91
N LEU A 523 3.00 10.49 -12.59
CA LEU A 523 3.70 11.78 -12.51
C LEU A 523 3.65 12.37 -11.10
N ALA A 524 2.50 12.33 -10.45
CA ALA A 524 2.34 12.80 -9.07
C ALA A 524 3.16 11.96 -8.06
N GLU A 525 3.35 10.67 -8.34
CA GLU A 525 4.24 9.80 -7.55
C GLU A 525 5.72 10.12 -7.78
N ALA A 526 6.12 10.43 -9.02
CA ALA A 526 7.49 10.75 -9.38
C ALA A 526 7.92 12.16 -8.91
N LEU A 527 7.03 13.13 -9.03
CA LEU A 527 7.23 14.51 -8.59
C LEU A 527 5.90 15.04 -8.00
N PRO A 528 5.83 15.26 -6.67
CA PRO A 528 4.58 15.53 -5.94
C PRO A 528 4.03 16.93 -6.19
N LEU A 529 3.58 17.17 -7.42
CA LEU A 529 2.92 18.38 -7.89
C LEU A 529 1.53 18.00 -8.42
N ASP A 530 0.64 18.99 -8.52
CA ASP A 530 -0.67 18.78 -9.12
C ASP A 530 -0.51 18.68 -10.64
N TRP A 531 -0.59 17.47 -11.18
CA TRP A 531 -0.43 17.20 -12.62
C TRP A 531 -1.77 17.01 -13.32
N CYS A 532 -1.88 17.54 -14.53
CA CYS A 532 -2.94 17.21 -15.49
C CYS A 532 -2.29 16.83 -16.83
N VAL A 533 -2.69 15.68 -17.36
CA VAL A 533 -2.22 15.19 -18.66
C VAL A 533 -3.23 15.61 -19.72
N ILE A 534 -2.76 16.38 -20.72
CA ILE A 534 -3.55 16.78 -21.88
C ILE A 534 -3.06 15.95 -23.08
N ASP A 535 -3.82 14.91 -23.42
CA ASP A 535 -3.58 14.13 -24.62
C ASP A 535 -4.27 14.78 -25.83
N LEU A 536 -3.46 15.33 -26.74
CA LEU A 536 -3.97 16.03 -27.93
C LEU A 536 -4.73 15.12 -28.90
N ALA A 537 -4.58 13.79 -28.80
CA ALA A 537 -5.36 12.84 -29.58
C ALA A 537 -6.73 12.52 -28.97
N HIS A 538 -6.96 12.89 -27.70
CA HIS A 538 -8.21 12.64 -27.01
C HIS A 538 -9.38 13.38 -27.70
N PRO A 539 -10.57 12.76 -27.85
CA PRO A 539 -11.70 13.37 -28.54
C PRO A 539 -12.11 14.76 -28.02
N GLU A 540 -11.91 15.02 -26.72
CA GLU A 540 -12.20 16.33 -26.10
C GLU A 540 -11.31 17.47 -26.59
N TRP A 541 -10.15 17.17 -27.17
CA TRP A 541 -9.19 18.17 -27.66
C TRP A 541 -9.19 18.31 -29.19
N LYS A 542 -10.08 17.57 -29.88
CA LYS A 542 -10.33 17.68 -31.32
C LYS A 542 -11.22 18.85 -31.78
N PRO A 543 -12.15 19.41 -30.98
CA PRO A 543 -13.04 20.44 -31.50
C PRO A 543 -12.30 21.73 -31.87
N LEU A 544 -12.86 22.47 -32.84
CA LEU A 544 -12.23 23.67 -33.44
C LEU A 544 -12.01 24.82 -32.45
N ASP A 545 -12.82 24.89 -31.39
CA ASP A 545 -12.73 25.93 -30.34
C ASP A 545 -11.45 25.83 -29.48
N ARG A 546 -10.72 24.71 -29.57
CA ARG A 546 -9.43 24.49 -28.88
C ARG A 546 -8.23 24.54 -29.82
N ALA A 547 -8.43 24.77 -31.13
CA ALA A 547 -7.35 24.75 -32.12
C ALA A 547 -6.24 25.76 -31.80
N ASP A 548 -6.60 26.96 -31.35
CA ASP A 548 -5.66 28.01 -30.98
C ASP A 548 -4.79 27.60 -29.77
N LEU A 549 -5.39 26.93 -28.77
CA LEU A 549 -4.67 26.40 -27.60
C LEU A 549 -3.71 25.29 -27.99
N VAL A 550 -4.13 24.37 -28.86
CA VAL A 550 -3.27 23.29 -29.36
C VAL A 550 -2.09 23.87 -30.14
N GLN A 551 -2.33 24.91 -30.94
CA GLN A 551 -1.27 25.60 -31.68
C GLN A 551 -0.32 26.34 -30.72
N GLN A 552 -0.84 27.01 -29.70
CA GLN A 552 -0.04 27.66 -28.65
C GLN A 552 0.91 26.66 -27.97
N PHE A 553 0.43 25.47 -27.59
CA PHE A 553 1.27 24.45 -26.96
C PHE A 553 2.35 23.93 -27.90
N ARG A 554 2.06 23.78 -29.20
CA ARG A 554 3.01 23.26 -30.20
C ARG A 554 4.05 24.27 -30.64
N ALA A 555 3.73 25.56 -30.60
CA ALA A 555 4.57 26.62 -31.12
C ALA A 555 5.79 26.92 -30.23
N ASP A 556 5.72 26.62 -28.93
CA ASP A 556 6.80 26.91 -27.99
C ASP A 556 7.68 25.67 -27.73
N ASP A 557 8.69 25.50 -28.57
CA ASP A 557 9.67 24.42 -28.44
C ASP A 557 10.49 24.52 -27.14
N ALA A 558 10.57 25.70 -26.50
CA ALA A 558 11.28 25.85 -25.23
C ALA A 558 10.54 25.17 -24.06
N GLN A 559 9.23 24.93 -24.19
CA GLN A 559 8.47 24.13 -23.21
C GLN A 559 8.49 22.63 -23.53
N CYS A 560 9.10 22.20 -24.64
CA CYS A 560 9.18 20.79 -25.01
C CYS A 560 10.24 20.09 -24.15
N ILE A 561 9.78 19.27 -23.20
CA ILE A 561 10.65 18.57 -22.25
C ILE A 561 11.06 17.17 -22.73
N HIS A 562 10.31 16.59 -23.67
CA HIS A 562 10.58 15.25 -24.18
C HIS A 562 10.25 15.14 -25.66
N THR A 563 11.15 14.51 -26.41
CA THR A 563 10.94 14.05 -27.78
C THR A 563 11.27 12.56 -27.83
N GLY A 564 10.28 11.76 -28.19
CA GLY A 564 10.41 10.32 -28.35
C GLY A 564 11.29 9.99 -29.54
N LEU A 565 12.03 8.88 -29.45
CA LEU A 565 12.81 8.37 -30.58
C LEU A 565 11.84 7.98 -31.70
N ALA A 566 11.88 8.70 -32.82
CA ALA A 566 11.26 8.25 -34.06
C ALA A 566 11.95 6.93 -34.45
N ARG A 567 11.33 5.78 -34.13
CA ARG A 567 11.73 4.53 -34.78
C ARG A 567 11.51 4.75 -36.27
N LYS A 568 12.61 4.81 -37.04
CA LYS A 568 12.56 4.61 -38.49
C LYS A 568 11.76 3.31 -38.70
N ALA A 569 10.66 3.45 -39.44
CA ALA A 569 9.72 2.39 -39.73
C ALA A 569 10.41 1.17 -40.36
#